data_AF-A0A969ZXC8-F1
#
_entry.id   AF-A0A969ZXC8-F1
#
_cell.length_a   1.000
_cell.length_b   1.000
_cell.length_c   1.000
_cell.angle_alpha   90.00
_cell.angle_beta   90.00
_cell.angle_gamma   90.00
#
_symmetry.space_group_name_H-M   'P 1'
#
loop_
_entity.id
_entity.type
_entity.pdbx_description
1 polymer ?
#
loop_
_entity_poly.entity_id
_entity_poly.type
_entity_poly.pdbx_seq_one_letter_code
_entity_poly.pdbx_strand_id
1 'polypeptide(L)'
;MYCDYTEKIIKRYKIRNNYVTKWQYLNDPERVKNRLPDTMGVYFVIYPYDRKDDMFMNPGTGGYFKGKDPNVPIDVLCSKWVEGADILYIGKAGGITKSGRTSNATLRKRIIELLKFGCGNGIGHWGGRYLWQHKENEDFPIYWYDCNQENPVELERMLIEDFIVEYGVKPFANLR
;
A
#
# COMPACT_ATOMS: atom_id res chain seq x y z
N MET A 1 14.24 3.05 -11.89
CA MET A 1 15.10 2.93 -10.67
C MET A 1 14.39 3.71 -9.59
N TYR A 2 14.29 3.24 -8.35
CA TYR A 2 13.54 3.99 -7.34
C TYR A 2 14.25 5.30 -6.98
N CYS A 3 13.49 6.34 -6.61
CA CYS A 3 13.99 7.60 -6.09
C CYS A 3 14.78 7.41 -4.79
N ASP A 4 15.63 8.38 -4.47
CA ASP A 4 16.53 8.33 -3.30
C ASP A 4 15.79 8.09 -1.98
N TYR A 5 14.60 8.68 -1.82
CA TYR A 5 13.78 8.46 -0.63
C TYR A 5 13.39 6.98 -0.48
N THR A 6 12.85 6.38 -1.54
CA THR A 6 12.48 4.97 -1.57
C THR A 6 13.69 4.06 -1.36
N GLU A 7 14.82 4.37 -1.99
CA GLU A 7 16.07 3.62 -1.81
C GLU A 7 16.57 3.64 -0.36
N LYS A 8 16.48 4.79 0.32
CA LYS A 8 16.80 4.91 1.76
C LYS A 8 15.89 4.03 2.61
N ILE A 9 14.58 4.00 2.35
CA ILE A 9 13.63 3.12 3.05
C ILE A 9 13.98 1.65 2.80
N ILE A 10 14.19 1.27 1.55
CA ILE A 10 14.51 -0.11 1.17
C ILE A 10 15.78 -0.59 1.88
N LYS A 11 16.81 0.25 1.92
CA LYS A 11 18.08 -0.05 2.60
C LYS A 11 17.90 -0.13 4.11
N ARG A 12 17.20 0.84 4.72
CA ARG A 12 16.99 0.93 6.16
C ARG A 12 16.26 -0.30 6.72
N TYR A 13 15.21 -0.73 6.03
CA TYR A 13 14.37 -1.85 6.47
C TYR A 13 14.72 -3.19 5.80
N LYS A 14 15.71 -3.21 4.90
CA LYS A 14 16.21 -4.41 4.20
C LYS A 14 15.12 -5.19 3.45
N ILE A 15 14.17 -4.49 2.84
CA ILE A 15 12.95 -5.10 2.25
C ILE A 15 13.07 -5.49 0.76
N ARG A 16 14.19 -5.17 0.10
CA ARG A 16 14.36 -5.26 -1.37
C ARG A 16 13.96 -6.61 -2.00
N ASN A 17 14.20 -7.72 -1.30
CA ASN A 17 14.18 -9.04 -1.92
C ASN A 17 12.82 -9.74 -1.83
N ASN A 18 11.88 -9.22 -1.04
CA ASN A 18 10.61 -9.90 -0.78
C ASN A 18 9.43 -8.95 -1.01
N TYR A 19 8.73 -9.14 -2.12
CA TYR A 19 7.49 -8.46 -2.44
C TYR A 19 6.46 -9.40 -3.05
N VAL A 20 5.19 -9.03 -2.96
CA VAL A 20 4.10 -9.65 -3.72
C VAL A 20 3.45 -8.61 -4.62
N THR A 21 2.78 -9.04 -5.69
CA THR A 21 1.98 -8.14 -6.55
C THR A 21 0.56 -8.66 -6.69
N LYS A 22 -0.34 -7.81 -7.21
CA LYS A 22 -1.70 -8.25 -7.56
C LYS A 22 -1.70 -9.26 -8.70
N TRP A 23 -0.83 -9.10 -9.70
CA TRP A 23 -0.65 -10.10 -10.76
C TRP A 23 -0.28 -11.47 -10.20
N GLN A 24 0.69 -11.53 -9.27
CA GLN A 24 1.07 -12.79 -8.61
C GLN A 24 -0.11 -13.39 -7.84
N TYR A 25 -0.93 -12.55 -7.19
CA TYR A 25 -2.10 -13.00 -6.44
C TYR A 25 -3.20 -13.54 -7.36
N LEU A 26 -3.45 -12.91 -8.52
CA LEU A 26 -4.43 -13.40 -9.49
C LEU A 26 -4.04 -14.77 -10.07
N ASN A 27 -2.74 -15.02 -10.24
CA ASN A 27 -2.24 -16.28 -10.80
C ASN A 27 -2.13 -17.40 -9.77
N ASP A 28 -1.68 -17.11 -8.54
CA ASP A 28 -1.51 -18.12 -7.48
C ASP A 28 -1.72 -17.50 -6.08
N PRO A 29 -2.99 -17.37 -5.63
CA PRO A 29 -3.31 -16.76 -4.34
C PRO A 29 -2.67 -17.47 -3.15
N GLU A 30 -2.56 -18.80 -3.18
CA GLU A 30 -2.04 -19.58 -2.05
C GLU A 30 -0.52 -19.43 -1.96
N ARG A 31 0.20 -19.41 -3.08
CA ARG A 31 1.64 -19.09 -3.09
C ARG A 31 1.91 -17.68 -2.58
N VAL A 32 1.12 -16.69 -2.99
CA VAL A 32 1.24 -15.32 -2.45
C VAL A 32 1.01 -15.30 -0.94
N LYS A 33 -0.08 -15.92 -0.48
CA LYS A 33 -0.40 -16.03 0.94
C LYS A 33 0.74 -16.68 1.72
N ASN A 34 1.33 -17.77 1.21
CA ASN A 34 2.41 -18.51 1.88
C ASN A 34 3.73 -17.75 1.99
N ARG A 35 3.99 -16.79 1.10
CA ARG A 35 5.18 -15.91 1.16
C ARG A 35 5.06 -14.80 2.20
N LEU A 36 3.84 -14.44 2.59
CA LEU A 36 3.59 -13.33 3.52
C LEU A 36 3.72 -13.81 4.98
N PRO A 37 4.43 -13.08 5.85
CA PRO A 37 4.60 -13.47 7.23
C PRO A 37 3.31 -13.25 8.04
N ASP A 38 3.08 -14.12 9.02
CA ASP A 38 1.94 -14.01 9.95
C ASP A 38 2.32 -13.22 11.22
N THR A 39 2.91 -12.06 11.00
CA THR A 39 3.50 -11.15 11.99
C THR A 39 2.85 -9.78 11.88
N MET A 40 3.04 -8.94 12.89
CA MET A 40 2.71 -7.51 12.79
C MET A 40 3.79 -6.78 11.98
N GLY A 41 3.42 -5.66 11.34
CA GLY A 41 4.40 -4.95 10.52
C GLY A 41 3.86 -3.76 9.74
N VAL A 42 4.74 -3.17 8.93
CA VAL A 42 4.42 -2.11 7.97
C VAL A 42 4.66 -2.63 6.56
N TYR A 43 3.83 -2.22 5.61
CA TYR A 43 3.97 -2.57 4.19
C TYR A 43 3.85 -1.35 3.30
N PHE A 44 4.50 -1.43 2.14
CA PHE A 44 4.69 -0.34 1.20
C PHE A 44 4.24 -0.81 -0.17
N VAL A 45 3.38 -0.03 -0.84
CA VAL A 45 3.04 -0.23 -2.25
C VAL A 45 3.83 0.78 -3.06
N ILE A 46 4.65 0.30 -3.99
CA ILE A 46 5.60 1.13 -4.73
C ILE A 46 5.25 1.13 -6.22
N TYR A 47 5.40 2.29 -6.86
CA TYR A 47 5.31 2.48 -8.29
C TYR A 47 6.65 2.11 -8.95
N PRO A 48 6.71 1.08 -9.82
CA PRO A 48 7.98 0.58 -10.32
C PRO A 48 8.46 1.21 -11.64
N TYR A 49 7.74 2.20 -12.18
CA TYR A 49 7.99 2.72 -13.53
C TYR A 49 8.49 4.17 -13.51
N ASP A 50 9.22 4.54 -14.56
CA ASP A 50 9.70 5.92 -14.76
C ASP A 50 8.72 6.76 -15.62
N ARG A 51 7.69 6.12 -16.22
CA ARG A 51 6.65 6.73 -17.09
C ARG A 51 5.57 7.42 -16.27
N LYS A 52 5.03 8.55 -16.73
CA LYS A 52 4.00 9.32 -15.99
C LYS A 52 2.75 9.70 -16.79
N ASP A 53 2.68 9.29 -18.04
CA ASP A 53 1.55 9.64 -18.91
C ASP A 53 0.46 8.56 -18.90
N ASP A 54 -0.79 9.03 -18.90
CA ASP A 54 -2.00 8.23 -19.04
C ASP A 54 -2.09 7.10 -17.99
N MET A 55 -1.83 7.47 -16.73
CA MET A 55 -1.66 6.54 -15.60
C MET A 55 -2.98 6.00 -15.04
N PHE A 56 -4.08 6.73 -15.17
CA PHE A 56 -5.32 6.45 -14.44
C PHE A 56 -6.45 5.91 -15.31
N MET A 57 -7.35 5.16 -14.69
CA MET A 57 -8.56 4.60 -15.31
C MET A 57 -9.79 4.78 -14.44
N ASN A 58 -10.95 4.83 -15.11
CA ASN A 58 -12.26 4.85 -14.47
C ASN A 58 -13.24 4.03 -15.33
N PRO A 59 -13.85 2.94 -14.83
CA PRO A 59 -13.72 2.43 -13.47
C PRO A 59 -12.35 1.78 -13.21
N GLY A 60 -11.92 1.81 -11.96
CA GLY A 60 -10.81 1.03 -11.42
C GLY A 60 -11.23 -0.40 -11.04
N THR A 61 -10.30 -1.15 -10.45
CA THR A 61 -10.52 -2.55 -10.04
C THR A 61 -10.88 -2.73 -8.56
N GLY A 62 -11.09 -1.63 -7.83
CA GLY A 62 -11.45 -1.67 -6.42
C GLY A 62 -12.83 -2.31 -6.19
N GLY A 63 -12.97 -3.05 -5.09
CA GLY A 63 -14.23 -3.70 -4.72
C GLY A 63 -15.24 -2.80 -4.01
N TYR A 64 -16.52 -3.01 -4.30
CA TYR A 64 -17.63 -2.30 -3.67
C TYR A 64 -17.88 -2.88 -2.28
N PHE A 65 -17.42 -2.19 -1.23
CA PHE A 65 -17.64 -2.62 0.16
C PHE A 65 -18.86 -1.93 0.76
N LYS A 66 -19.86 -2.72 1.19
CA LYS A 66 -21.13 -2.22 1.74
C LYS A 66 -21.82 -1.20 0.80
N GLY A 67 -21.82 -1.48 -0.50
CA GLY A 67 -22.45 -0.65 -1.52
C GLY A 67 -21.74 0.67 -1.82
N LYS A 68 -20.54 0.92 -1.27
CA LYS A 68 -19.77 2.14 -1.54
C LYS A 68 -18.89 1.95 -2.77
N ASP A 69 -19.03 2.86 -3.74
CA ASP A 69 -18.19 2.91 -4.94
C ASP A 69 -16.77 3.38 -4.59
N PRO A 70 -15.72 2.56 -4.80
CA PRO A 70 -14.36 2.93 -4.46
C PRO A 70 -13.71 3.89 -5.45
N ASN A 71 -14.35 4.18 -6.58
CA ASN A 71 -13.80 5.03 -7.63
C ASN A 71 -14.01 6.53 -7.33
N VAL A 72 -13.09 7.36 -7.85
CA VAL A 72 -13.22 8.81 -7.94
C VAL A 72 -12.96 9.28 -9.36
N PRO A 73 -13.39 10.50 -9.70
CA PRO A 73 -12.96 11.17 -10.94
C PRO A 73 -11.44 11.21 -11.13
N ILE A 74 -10.98 11.22 -12.38
CA ILE A 74 -9.55 11.18 -12.74
C ILE A 74 -8.81 12.43 -12.25
N ASP A 75 -9.43 13.60 -12.30
CA ASP A 75 -8.88 14.86 -11.78
C ASP A 75 -8.56 14.78 -10.28
N VAL A 76 -9.38 14.07 -9.49
CA VAL A 76 -9.09 13.80 -8.07
C VAL A 76 -7.81 12.96 -7.92
N LEU A 77 -7.62 11.95 -8.76
CA LEU A 77 -6.40 11.13 -8.74
C LEU A 77 -5.18 11.97 -9.15
N CYS A 78 -5.28 12.75 -10.23
CA CYS A 78 -4.23 13.65 -10.67
C CYS A 78 -3.83 14.66 -9.57
N SER A 79 -4.80 15.23 -8.85
CA SER A 79 -4.53 16.17 -7.74
C SER A 79 -3.82 15.54 -6.55
N LYS A 80 -3.86 14.21 -6.42
CA LYS A 80 -3.27 13.46 -5.32
C LYS A 80 -1.94 12.81 -5.69
N TRP A 81 -1.63 12.74 -6.98
CA TRP A 81 -0.37 12.20 -7.46
C TRP A 81 0.80 13.03 -6.91
N VAL A 82 1.83 12.34 -6.42
CA VAL A 82 3.01 12.98 -5.82
C VAL A 82 4.17 12.83 -6.78
N GLU A 83 4.50 13.92 -7.47
CA GLU A 83 5.53 13.91 -8.50
C GLU A 83 6.91 13.58 -7.91
N GLY A 84 7.57 12.56 -8.45
CA GLY A 84 8.91 12.14 -8.03
C GLY A 84 8.94 11.13 -6.87
N ALA A 85 7.79 10.78 -6.31
CA ALA A 85 7.68 9.75 -5.28
C ALA A 85 7.23 8.40 -5.86
N ASP A 86 7.93 7.31 -5.50
CA ASP A 86 7.51 5.96 -5.90
C ASP A 86 6.59 5.31 -4.86
N ILE A 87 6.69 5.67 -3.58
CA ILE A 87 5.86 5.07 -2.53
C ILE A 87 4.45 5.64 -2.67
N LEU A 88 3.52 4.81 -3.13
CA LEU A 88 2.12 5.15 -3.35
C LEU A 88 1.29 5.01 -2.07
N TYR A 89 1.64 4.04 -1.23
CA TYR A 89 0.89 3.73 -0.02
C TYR A 89 1.78 3.12 1.06
N ILE A 90 1.59 3.56 2.29
CA ILE A 90 2.17 2.97 3.50
C ILE A 90 1.02 2.48 4.37
N GLY A 91 1.03 1.21 4.73
CA GLY A 91 0.01 0.62 5.59
C GLY A 91 0.61 -0.21 6.71
N LYS A 92 -0.18 -0.39 7.77
CA LYS A 92 0.20 -1.20 8.92
C LYS A 92 -0.66 -2.44 9.12
N ALA A 93 -0.08 -3.39 9.84
CA ALA A 93 -0.73 -4.59 10.35
C ALA A 93 -0.43 -4.75 11.85
N GLY A 94 -1.50 -4.77 12.64
CA GLY A 94 -1.43 -4.96 14.08
C GLY A 94 -0.99 -3.72 14.85
N GLY A 95 -0.44 -3.95 16.04
CA GLY A 95 0.08 -2.92 16.94
C GLY A 95 -0.96 -2.37 17.93
N ILE A 96 -0.52 -1.40 18.72
CA ILE A 96 -1.31 -0.78 19.80
C ILE A 96 -1.55 0.69 19.42
N THR A 97 -2.81 1.14 19.40
CA THR A 97 -3.12 2.54 19.11
C THR A 97 -2.75 3.45 20.28
N LYS A 98 -2.66 4.76 20.04
CA LYS A 98 -2.50 5.78 21.11
C LYS A 98 -3.55 5.68 22.22
N SER A 99 -4.74 5.18 21.91
CA SER A 99 -5.82 4.94 22.88
C SER A 99 -5.69 3.61 23.63
N GLY A 100 -4.57 2.88 23.49
CA GLY A 100 -4.36 1.56 24.10
C GLY A 100 -5.11 0.40 23.43
N ARG A 101 -5.78 0.60 22.28
CA ARG A 101 -6.48 -0.49 21.60
C ARG A 101 -5.48 -1.34 20.81
N THR A 102 -5.48 -2.65 21.08
CA THR A 102 -4.62 -3.61 20.38
C THR A 102 -5.32 -4.15 19.14
N SER A 103 -4.55 -4.28 18.05
CA SER A 103 -4.95 -5.01 16.85
C SER A 103 -4.03 -6.21 16.68
N ASN A 104 -4.61 -7.39 16.51
CA ASN A 104 -3.89 -8.63 16.23
C ASN A 104 -3.83 -8.93 14.72
N ALA A 105 -4.02 -7.92 13.87
CA ALA A 105 -3.94 -8.11 12.42
C ALA A 105 -2.48 -8.37 12.00
N THR A 106 -2.29 -9.30 11.06
CA THR A 106 -0.97 -9.66 10.54
C THR A 106 -0.74 -9.09 9.14
N LEU A 107 0.53 -9.00 8.73
CA LEU A 107 0.94 -8.58 7.39
C LEU A 107 0.25 -9.42 6.33
N ARG A 108 0.30 -10.75 6.48
CA ARG A 108 -0.46 -11.69 5.64
C ARG A 108 -1.92 -11.29 5.53
N LYS A 109 -2.62 -11.09 6.64
CA LYS A 109 -4.04 -10.72 6.61
C LYS A 109 -4.28 -9.40 5.87
N ARG A 110 -3.55 -8.33 6.24
CA ARG A 110 -3.79 -6.98 5.70
C ARG A 110 -3.40 -6.84 4.23
N ILE A 111 -2.32 -7.47 3.81
CA ILE A 111 -1.88 -7.46 2.41
C ILE A 111 -2.84 -8.30 1.55
N ILE A 112 -3.30 -9.47 2.02
CA ILE A 112 -4.33 -10.23 1.31
C ILE A 112 -5.66 -9.47 1.22
N GLU A 113 -6.08 -8.78 2.28
CA GLU A 113 -7.28 -7.91 2.24
C GLU A 113 -7.14 -6.78 1.21
N LEU A 114 -5.95 -6.16 1.12
CA LEU A 114 -5.64 -5.13 0.13
C LEU A 114 -5.73 -5.69 -1.29
N LEU A 115 -5.08 -6.82 -1.56
CA LEU A 115 -5.08 -7.50 -2.86
C LEU A 115 -6.49 -7.92 -3.28
N LYS A 116 -7.26 -8.54 -2.37
CA LYS A 116 -8.66 -8.91 -2.63
C LYS A 116 -9.51 -7.69 -2.98
N PHE A 117 -9.36 -6.59 -2.24
CA PHE A 117 -10.05 -5.34 -2.56
C PHE A 117 -9.68 -4.84 -3.95
N GLY A 118 -8.39 -4.87 -4.32
CA GLY A 118 -7.93 -4.53 -5.67
C GLY A 118 -8.36 -5.50 -6.77
N CYS A 119 -8.91 -6.66 -6.43
CA CYS A 119 -9.51 -7.63 -7.34
C CYS A 119 -11.05 -7.57 -7.34
N GLY A 120 -11.65 -6.44 -6.95
CA GLY A 120 -13.11 -6.24 -6.98
C GLY A 120 -13.88 -6.83 -5.79
N ASN A 121 -13.21 -7.44 -4.80
CA ASN A 121 -13.92 -8.06 -3.67
C ASN A 121 -14.41 -7.00 -2.67
N GLY A 122 -15.66 -7.13 -2.22
CA GLY A 122 -16.27 -6.26 -1.21
C GLY A 122 -15.68 -6.49 0.19
N ILE A 123 -14.48 -5.98 0.44
CA ILE A 123 -13.74 -6.08 1.72
C ILE A 123 -13.45 -4.68 2.27
N GLY A 124 -13.40 -4.57 3.60
CA GLY A 124 -13.06 -3.32 4.29
C GLY A 124 -11.60 -2.92 4.15
N HIS A 125 -11.18 -2.46 2.97
CA HIS A 125 -9.86 -1.85 2.72
C HIS A 125 -9.97 -0.55 1.93
N TRP A 126 -10.73 0.39 2.48
CA TRP A 126 -10.98 1.69 1.85
C TRP A 126 -9.74 2.59 1.77
N GLY A 127 -8.79 2.38 2.69
CA GLY A 127 -7.65 3.28 2.91
C GLY A 127 -6.79 3.46 1.67
N GLY A 128 -6.49 2.38 0.94
CA GLY A 128 -5.63 2.38 -0.25
C GLY A 128 -6.38 2.34 -1.58
N ARG A 129 -7.66 2.74 -1.62
CA ARG A 129 -8.52 2.51 -2.80
C ARG A 129 -8.03 3.18 -4.10
N TYR A 130 -7.30 4.30 -4.01
CA TYR A 130 -6.78 5.01 -5.19
C TYR A 130 -5.74 4.21 -5.96
N LEU A 131 -5.05 3.25 -5.32
CA LEU A 131 -4.12 2.34 -5.99
C LEU A 131 -4.77 1.63 -7.18
N TRP A 132 -6.05 1.30 -7.06
CA TRP A 132 -6.77 0.44 -7.99
C TRP A 132 -7.42 1.18 -9.15
N GLN A 133 -7.25 2.51 -9.22
CA GLN A 133 -7.57 3.31 -10.39
C GLN A 133 -6.33 3.69 -11.21
N HIS A 134 -5.19 3.05 -10.93
CA HIS A 134 -4.01 3.13 -11.79
C HIS A 134 -4.02 1.99 -12.82
N LYS A 135 -3.66 2.24 -14.08
CA LYS A 135 -3.70 1.22 -15.16
C LYS A 135 -2.79 0.03 -14.88
N GLU A 136 -1.58 0.31 -14.42
CA GLU A 136 -0.56 -0.71 -14.11
C GLU A 136 -0.64 -1.27 -12.67
N ASN A 137 -1.81 -1.21 -12.02
CA ASN A 137 -1.95 -1.58 -10.60
C ASN A 137 -1.64 -3.07 -10.29
N GLU A 138 -1.59 -3.92 -11.31
CA GLU A 138 -1.32 -5.35 -11.13
C GLU A 138 0.13 -5.64 -10.74
N ASP A 139 1.05 -4.78 -11.18
CA ASP A 139 2.49 -4.99 -11.06
C ASP A 139 3.13 -4.25 -9.89
N PHE A 140 2.35 -3.48 -9.13
CA PHE A 140 2.86 -2.75 -7.97
C PHE A 140 3.47 -3.72 -6.95
N PRO A 141 4.79 -3.66 -6.69
CA PRO A 141 5.40 -4.43 -5.63
C PRO A 141 4.90 -3.94 -4.27
N ILE A 142 4.42 -4.90 -3.47
CA ILE A 142 4.08 -4.73 -2.08
C ILE A 142 5.20 -5.32 -1.23
N TYR A 143 6.05 -4.45 -0.71
CA TYR A 143 7.11 -4.81 0.23
C TYR A 143 6.59 -4.74 1.67
N TRP A 144 7.24 -5.43 2.60
CA TRP A 144 6.88 -5.38 4.01
C TRP A 144 8.11 -5.43 4.91
N TYR A 145 7.94 -4.88 6.12
CA TYR A 145 8.87 -4.93 7.22
C TYR A 145 8.17 -5.55 8.44
N ASP A 146 8.75 -6.63 8.96
CA ASP A 146 8.31 -7.30 10.18
C ASP A 146 8.68 -6.48 11.40
N CYS A 147 7.68 -5.98 12.13
CA CYS A 147 7.88 -5.21 13.36
C CYS A 147 7.96 -6.18 14.56
N ASN A 148 9.16 -6.66 14.86
CA ASN A 148 9.39 -7.55 15.99
C ASN A 148 9.58 -6.79 17.31
N GLN A 149 10.10 -5.55 17.24
CA GLN A 149 10.46 -4.76 18.43
C GLN A 149 9.73 -3.41 18.47
N GLU A 150 9.20 -2.97 17.33
CA GLU A 150 8.50 -1.71 17.17
C GLU A 150 6.97 -1.90 17.19
N ASN A 151 6.25 -0.84 17.53
CA ASN A 151 4.81 -0.80 17.32
C ASN A 151 4.52 -0.35 15.87
N PRO A 152 3.88 -1.18 15.02
CA PRO A 152 3.57 -0.82 13.63
C PRO A 152 2.74 0.45 13.47
N VAL A 153 1.93 0.80 14.48
CA VAL A 153 1.12 2.04 14.48
C VAL A 153 2.02 3.27 14.53
N GLU A 154 3.01 3.27 15.42
CA GLU A 154 3.90 4.41 15.57
C GLU A 154 4.90 4.45 14.42
N LEU A 155 5.38 3.30 13.93
CA LEU A 155 6.28 3.26 12.79
C LEU A 155 5.61 3.75 11.49
N GLU A 156 4.38 3.31 11.20
CA GLU A 156 3.64 3.81 10.03
C GLU A 156 3.39 5.32 10.12
N ARG A 157 3.00 5.80 11.31
CA ARG A 157 2.82 7.24 11.54
C ARG A 157 4.11 8.01 11.26
N MET A 158 5.24 7.57 11.82
CA MET A 158 6.55 8.20 11.59
C MET A 158 6.93 8.18 10.11
N LEU A 159 6.72 7.08 9.41
CA LEU A 159 7.04 6.96 7.97
C LEU A 159 6.16 7.88 7.10
N ILE A 160 4.89 8.07 7.47
CA ILE A 160 4.01 9.02 6.79
C ILE A 160 4.46 10.46 7.08
N GLU A 161 4.86 10.77 8.32
CA GLU A 161 5.41 12.07 8.69
C GLU A 161 6.71 12.38 7.96
N ASP A 162 7.64 11.41 7.90
CA ASP A 162 8.89 11.52 7.13
C ASP A 162 8.61 11.76 5.63
N PHE A 163 7.62 11.07 5.06
CA PHE A 163 7.20 11.30 3.66
C PHE A 163 6.65 12.72 3.46
N ILE A 164 5.85 13.23 4.41
CA ILE A 164 5.33 14.61 4.36
C ILE A 164 6.47 15.62 4.46
N VAL A 165 7.50 15.37 5.26
CA VAL A 165 8.67 16.25 5.34
C VAL A 165 9.41 16.30 3.99
N GLU A 166 9.52 15.17 3.29
CA GLU A 166 10.19 15.09 1.99
C GLU A 166 9.37 15.73 0.86
N TYR A 167 8.06 15.44 0.78
CA TYR A 167 7.21 15.78 -0.37
C TYR A 167 6.13 16.84 -0.09
N GLY A 168 6.00 17.32 1.14
CA GLY A 168 4.99 18.29 1.57
C GLY A 168 3.56 17.75 1.67
N VAL A 169 3.31 16.51 1.22
CA VAL A 169 1.98 15.86 1.19
C VAL A 169 2.10 14.38 1.56
N LYS A 170 0.96 13.72 1.82
CA LYS A 170 0.92 12.27 2.08
C LYS A 170 1.17 11.45 0.81
N PRO A 171 1.57 10.17 0.92
CA PRO A 171 1.61 9.27 -0.23
C PRO A 171 0.26 9.23 -0.97
N PHE A 172 0.33 9.05 -2.29
CA PHE A 172 -0.81 9.13 -3.23
C PHE A 172 -2.12 8.51 -2.70
N ALA A 173 -2.05 7.30 -2.16
CA ALA A 173 -3.21 6.55 -1.70
C ALA A 173 -3.41 6.55 -0.18
N ASN A 174 -2.64 7.31 0.61
CA ASN A 174 -2.88 7.49 2.04
C ASN A 174 -3.92 8.59 2.29
N LEU A 175 -5.21 8.20 2.39
CA LEU A 175 -6.35 9.14 2.44
C LEU A 175 -6.63 9.80 3.79
N ARG A 176 -6.01 9.33 4.88
CA ARG A 176 -6.28 9.78 6.25
C ARG A 176 -5.03 10.21 6.95
#